data_AF-A0A379T829-F1
#
_entry.id   AF-A0A379T829-F1
#
_cell.length_a   1.000
_cell.length_b   1.000
_cell.length_c   1.000
_cell.angle_alpha   90.00
_cell.angle_beta   90.00
_cell.angle_gamma   90.00
#
_symmetry.space_group_name_H-M   'P 1'
#
loop_
_entity.id
_entity.type
_entity.pdbx_description
1 polymer ?
#
loop_
_entity_poly.entity_id
_entity_poly.type
_entity_poly.pdbx_seq_one_letter_code
_entity_poly.pdbx_strand_id
1 'polypeptide(L)'
;MPFLGVHLTRMIDGSITVGPNAVLALKREGYRKRDVSFTDTFEIFRSAGIRRVLQNHLLSGLGEMKNSLCKSGYLRRVQKYCPSLTVNDLQPWPAGVRAQAVFAGRQTD
;
A
#
# COMPACT_ATOMS: atom_id res chain seq x y z
N MET A 1 9.46 -2.43 -8.16
CA MET A 1 9.71 -1.00 -7.87
C MET A 1 8.93 -0.59 -6.63
N PRO A 2 9.56 -0.25 -5.49
CA PRO A 2 8.80 0.09 -4.29
C PRO A 2 8.42 1.59 -4.26
N PHE A 3 7.13 1.84 -3.99
CA PHE A 3 6.53 3.01 -3.32
C PHE A 3 6.94 4.41 -3.82
N LEU A 4 6.50 4.77 -5.03
CA LEU A 4 6.69 6.10 -5.62
C LEU A 4 5.76 7.20 -5.05
N GLY A 5 5.18 7.00 -3.87
CA GLY A 5 4.21 7.91 -3.26
C GLY A 5 2.76 7.60 -3.63
N VAL A 6 1.99 8.65 -3.92
CA VAL A 6 0.55 8.54 -4.23
C VAL A 6 0.34 8.39 -5.73
N HIS A 7 -0.63 7.56 -6.13
CA HIS A 7 -1.07 7.48 -7.52
C HIS A 7 -2.44 8.13 -7.65
N LEU A 8 -2.64 8.80 -8.78
CA LEU A 8 -3.92 9.38 -9.19
C LEU A 8 -4.36 8.66 -10.46
N THR A 9 -5.57 8.12 -10.47
CA THR A 9 -6.12 7.37 -11.59
C THR A 9 -7.44 8.01 -12.00
N ARG A 10 -7.47 8.56 -13.22
CA ARG A 10 -8.71 9.09 -13.82
C ARG A 10 -9.59 7.92 -14.24
N MET A 11 -10.84 7.96 -13.80
CA MET A 11 -11.86 6.96 -14.07
C MET A 11 -12.71 7.35 -15.29
N ILE A 12 -13.42 6.38 -15.87
CA ILE A 12 -14.27 6.58 -17.05
C ILE A 12 -15.47 7.51 -16.79
N ASP A 13 -15.94 7.59 -15.54
CA ASP A 13 -17.02 8.47 -15.10
C ASP A 13 -16.54 9.91 -14.82
N GLY A 14 -15.27 10.20 -15.10
CA GLY A 14 -14.65 11.50 -14.85
C GLY A 14 -14.12 11.70 -13.44
N SER A 15 -14.37 10.77 -12.51
CA SER A 15 -13.81 10.82 -11.16
C SER A 15 -12.30 10.54 -11.15
N ILE A 16 -11.63 10.87 -10.05
CA ILE A 16 -10.22 10.56 -9.83
C ILE A 16 -10.11 9.72 -8.56
N THR A 17 -9.58 8.53 -8.70
CA THR A 17 -9.23 7.70 -7.55
C THR A 17 -7.80 7.98 -7.14
N VAL A 18 -7.58 7.99 -5.83
CA VAL A 18 -6.27 8.24 -5.24
C VAL A 18 -5.96 7.14 -4.24
N GLY A 19 -4.77 6.53 -4.34
CA GLY A 19 -4.32 5.52 -3.39
C GLY A 19 -2.83 5.64 -3.02
N PRO A 20 -2.40 5.02 -1.91
CA PRO A 20 -1.00 4.70 -1.68
C PRO A 20 -0.57 3.60 -2.66
N ASN A 21 0.71 3.55 -3.06
CA ASN A 21 1.16 2.60 -4.09
C ASN A 21 0.93 1.12 -3.71
N ALA A 22 1.36 0.71 -2.51
CA ALA A 22 1.03 -0.59 -1.95
C ALA A 22 1.34 -0.60 -0.44
N VAL A 23 0.61 -1.42 0.30
CA VAL A 23 0.83 -1.67 1.73
C VAL A 23 0.80 -3.17 1.98
N LEU A 24 1.48 -3.63 3.02
CA LEU A 24 1.47 -5.05 3.39
C LEU A 24 0.06 -5.48 3.83
N ALA A 25 -0.49 -6.50 3.17
CA ALA A 25 -1.72 -7.16 3.60
C ALA A 25 -1.39 -8.30 4.57
N LEU A 26 -2.12 -8.37 5.69
CA LEU A 26 -1.98 -9.42 6.71
C LEU A 26 -2.92 -10.62 6.46
N LYS A 27 -3.55 -10.65 5.29
CA LYS A 27 -4.40 -11.71 4.79
C LYS A 27 -4.30 -11.73 3.27
N ARG A 28 -4.17 -12.92 2.65
CA ARG A 28 -3.99 -13.06 1.19
C ARG A 28 -5.15 -12.45 0.39
N GLU A 29 -6.37 -12.56 0.91
CA GLU A 29 -7.61 -11.97 0.34
C GLU A 29 -8.21 -10.91 1.28
N GLY A 30 -7.34 -10.13 1.94
CA GLY A 30 -7.76 -9.05 2.82
C GLY A 30 -8.03 -7.76 2.04
N TYR A 31 -9.30 -7.42 1.85
CA TYR A 31 -9.71 -6.18 1.17
C TYR A 31 -9.95 -5.03 2.17
N ARG A 32 -10.07 -5.34 3.47
CA ARG A 32 -10.24 -4.34 4.53
C ARG A 32 -8.95 -4.23 5.35
N LYS A 33 -8.70 -3.03 5.87
CA LYS A 33 -7.55 -2.75 6.76
C LYS A 33 -7.49 -3.61 8.02
N ARG A 34 -8.63 -4.17 8.44
CA ARG A 34 -8.77 -5.02 9.63
C ARG A 34 -8.77 -6.51 9.29
N ASP A 35 -8.66 -6.87 8.01
CA ASP A 35 -8.60 -8.26 7.60
C ASP A 35 -7.22 -8.82 7.94
N VAL A 36 -7.16 -9.58 9.03
CA VAL A 36 -5.95 -10.22 9.54
C VAL A 36 -6.20 -11.72 9.61
N SER A 37 -5.29 -12.50 9.05
CA SER A 37 -5.26 -13.96 9.19
C SER A 37 -3.99 -14.34 9.93
N PHE A 38 -4.12 -14.98 11.08
CA PHE A 38 -2.96 -15.43 11.88
C PHE A 38 -2.09 -16.39 11.08
N THR A 39 -2.70 -17.33 10.35
CA THR A 39 -2.00 -18.28 9.50
C THR A 39 -1.19 -17.58 8.40
N ASP A 40 -1.84 -16.71 7.63
CA ASP A 40 -1.17 -15.99 6.52
C ASP A 40 -0.06 -15.08 7.05
N THR A 41 -0.33 -14.38 8.15
CA THR A 41 0.62 -13.48 8.79
C THR A 41 1.85 -14.26 9.27
N PHE A 42 1.65 -15.43 9.88
CA PHE A 42 2.75 -16.29 10.31
C PHE A 42 3.59 -16.82 9.14
N GLU A 43 2.96 -17.21 8.03
CA GLU A 43 3.67 -17.62 6.81
C GLU A 43 4.51 -16.48 6.21
N ILE A 44 3.95 -15.27 6.15
CA ILE A 44 4.64 -14.05 5.73
C ILE A 44 5.91 -13.85 6.56
N PHE A 45 5.80 -13.92 7.89
CA PHE A 45 6.95 -13.73 8.78
C PHE A 45 7.93 -14.90 8.80
N ARG A 46 7.51 -16.12 8.45
CA ARG A 46 8.39 -17.30 8.40
C ARG A 46 9.17 -17.40 7.08
N SER A 47 8.66 -16.82 6.00
CA SER A 47 9.33 -16.82 4.70
C SER A 47 10.60 -15.97 4.70
N ALA A 48 11.76 -16.59 4.42
CA ALA A 48 13.05 -15.91 4.34
C ALA A 48 13.07 -14.84 3.23
N GLY A 49 12.45 -15.13 2.07
CA GLY A 49 12.36 -14.18 0.96
C GLY A 49 11.53 -12.94 1.34
N ILE A 50 10.36 -13.14 1.97
CA ILE A 50 9.50 -12.03 2.39
C ILE A 50 10.18 -11.18 3.47
N ARG A 51 10.80 -11.83 4.47
CA ARG A 51 11.56 -11.12 5.51
C ARG A 51 12.63 -10.21 4.93
N ARG A 52 13.38 -10.68 3.93
CA ARG A 52 14.42 -9.91 3.27
C ARG A 52 13.85 -8.69 2.55
N VAL A 53 12.75 -8.86 1.81
CA VAL A 53 12.05 -7.75 1.14
C VAL A 53 11.53 -6.74 2.18
N LEU A 54 10.94 -7.22 3.29
CA LEU A 54 10.48 -6.36 4.37
C LEU A 54 11.63 -5.56 4.99
N GLN A 55 12.76 -6.20 5.30
CA GLN A 55 13.93 -5.53 5.88
C GLN A 55 14.50 -4.45 4.96
N ASN A 56 14.61 -4.73 3.66
CA ASN A 56 15.14 -3.78 2.68
C ASN A 56 14.21 -2.59 2.42
N HIS A 57 12.92 -2.73 2.69
CA HIS A 57 11.90 -1.71 2.39
C HIS A 57 11.04 -1.33 3.60
N LEU A 58 11.55 -1.53 4.81
CA LEU A 58 10.76 -1.32 6.03
C LEU A 58 10.35 0.14 6.18
N LEU A 59 11.29 1.07 5.96
CA LEU A 59 11.05 2.52 6.09
C LEU A 59 9.97 3.00 5.11
N SER A 60 10.04 2.58 3.85
CA SER A 60 9.05 2.96 2.85
C SER A 60 7.71 2.28 3.09
N GLY A 61 7.70 1.00 3.47
CA GLY A 61 6.49 0.27 3.84
C GLY A 61 5.74 0.88 5.03
N LEU A 62 6.46 1.26 6.10
CA LEU A 62 5.88 1.96 7.24
C LEU A 62 5.33 3.33 6.86
N GLY A 63 6.04 4.05 5.99
CA GLY A 63 5.57 5.31 5.41
C GLY A 63 4.24 5.12 4.69
N GLU A 64 4.12 4.14 3.80
CA GLU A 64 2.88 3.86 3.08
C GLU A 64 1.75 3.37 3.99
N MET A 65 2.04 2.52 4.98
CA MET A 65 1.04 2.10 5.97
C MET A 65 0.49 3.29 6.75
N LYS A 66 1.36 4.20 7.23
CA LYS A 66 0.95 5.41 7.95
C LYS A 66 0.01 6.25 7.10
N ASN A 67 0.33 6.42 5.82
CA ASN A 67 -0.48 7.23 4.91
C ASN A 67 -1.79 6.53 4.50
N SER A 68 -1.81 5.20 4.42
CA SER A 68 -3.06 4.47 4.28
C SER A 68 -3.99 4.68 5.48
N LEU A 69 -3.43 4.75 6.70
CA LEU A 69 -4.20 4.93 7.94
C LEU A 69 -4.62 6.38 8.21
N CYS A 70 -3.77 7.36 7.86
CA CYS A 70 -3.97 8.77 8.18
C CYS A 70 -4.44 9.59 6.97
N LYS A 71 -5.74 9.92 6.92
CA LYS A 71 -6.34 10.73 5.84
C LYS A 71 -5.66 12.09 5.67
N SER A 72 -5.32 12.78 6.76
CA SER A 72 -4.70 14.12 6.70
C SER A 72 -3.25 14.07 6.18
N GLY A 73 -2.46 13.09 6.63
CA GLY A 73 -1.12 12.86 6.11
C GLY A 73 -1.14 12.49 4.63
N TYR A 74 -2.12 11.66 4.23
CA TYR A 74 -2.35 11.30 2.84
C TYR A 74 -2.74 12.51 1.98
N LEU A 75 -3.69 13.34 2.44
CA LEU A 75 -4.11 14.56 1.76
C LEU A 75 -2.92 15.47 1.47
N ARG A 76 -2.01 15.66 2.43
CA ARG A 76 -0.80 16.50 2.22
C ARG A 76 0.12 15.97 1.11
N ARG A 77 0.13 14.64 0.87
CA ARG A 77 0.87 14.06 -0.26
C ARG A 77 0.13 14.26 -1.58
N VAL A 78 -1.20 14.11 -1.60
CA VAL A 78 -2.03 14.35 -2.79
C VAL A 78 -2.04 15.83 -3.18
N GLN A 79 -2.03 16.74 -2.22
CA GLN A 79 -2.01 18.20 -2.44
C GLN A 79 -0.75 18.69 -3.19
N LYS A 80 0.33 17.89 -3.24
CA LYS A 80 1.47 18.18 -4.12
C LYS A 80 1.10 18.15 -5.60
N TYR A 81 0.06 17.40 -5.96
CA TYR A 81 -0.45 17.26 -7.33
C TYR A 81 -1.74 18.04 -7.53
N CYS A 82 -2.61 18.12 -6.52
CA CYS A 82 -3.87 18.86 -6.56
C CYS A 82 -4.05 19.72 -5.30
N PRO A 83 -3.50 20.95 -5.25
CA PRO A 83 -3.47 21.78 -4.04
C PRO A 83 -4.85 22.18 -3.50
N SER A 84 -5.87 22.22 -4.36
CA SER A 84 -7.24 22.62 -4.01
C SER A 84 -8.03 21.54 -3.25
N LEU A 85 -7.53 20.29 -3.19
CA LEU A 85 -8.23 19.21 -2.52
C LEU A 85 -8.29 19.43 -1.00
N THR A 86 -9.44 19.06 -0.45
CA THR A 86 -9.74 19.07 0.98
C THR A 86 -9.96 17.65 1.50
N VAL A 87 -10.07 17.49 2.82
CA VAL A 87 -10.35 16.17 3.43
C VAL A 87 -11.72 15.65 3.01
N ASN A 88 -12.68 16.54 2.73
CA ASN A 88 -14.05 16.19 2.35
C ASN A 88 -14.14 15.58 0.94
N ASP A 89 -13.16 15.86 0.09
CA ASP A 89 -13.07 15.28 -1.25
C ASP A 89 -12.56 13.82 -1.20
N LEU A 90 -11.95 13.39 -0.09
CA LEU A 90 -11.45 12.04 0.10
C LEU A 90 -12.53 11.08 0.60
N GLN A 91 -13.23 10.50 -0.37
CA GLN A 91 -14.25 9.48 -0.15
C GLN A 91 -13.66 8.05 -0.08
N PRO A 92 -14.30 7.12 0.65
CA PRO A 92 -13.88 5.71 0.65
C PRO A 92 -13.95 5.10 -0.75
N TRP A 93 -12.94 4.32 -1.11
CA TRP A 93 -12.90 3.54 -2.34
C TRP A 93 -12.46 2.10 -2.02
N PRO A 94 -12.96 1.07 -2.73
CA PRO A 94 -12.52 -0.31 -2.53
C PRO A 94 -11.00 -0.46 -2.66
N ALA A 95 -10.41 -1.29 -1.80
CA ALA A 95 -9.01 -1.66 -1.91
C ALA A 95 -8.81 -2.70 -3.01
N GLY A 96 -7.61 -2.71 -3.60
CA GLY A 96 -7.15 -3.78 -4.47
C GLY A 96 -6.10 -4.65 -3.78
N VAL A 97 -6.06 -5.94 -4.12
CA VAL A 97 -5.01 -6.86 -3.69
C VAL A 97 -4.11 -7.15 -4.89
N ARG A 98 -2.79 -7.07 -4.68
CA ARG A 98 -1.78 -7.39 -5.69
C ARG A 98 -0.91 -8.54 -5.21
N ALA A 99 -0.88 -9.62 -5.98
CA ALA A 99 0.09 -10.69 -5.77
C ALA A 99 1.50 -10.22 -6.18
N GLN A 100 2.50 -10.58 -5.39
CA GLN A 100 3.90 -10.30 -5.69
C GLN A 100 4.73 -11.56 -5.43
N ALA A 101 5.42 -12.03 -6.47
CA ALA A 101 6.39 -13.10 -6.32
C ALA A 101 7.64 -12.59 -5.58
N VAL A 102 8.11 -13.39 -4.63
CA VAL A 102 9.30 -13.12 -3.82
C VAL A 102 10.20 -14.34 -3.87
N PHE A 103 11.43 -14.14 -4.31
CA PHE A 103 12.41 -15.21 -4.40
C PHE A 103 13.25 -15.27 -3.12
N ALA A 104 13.52 -16.47 -2.63
CA ALA A 104 14.31 -16.66 -1.40
C ALA A 104 15.83 -16.61 -1.65
N GLY A 105 16.27 -16.87 -2.88
CA GLY A 105 17.69 -16.87 -3.24
C GLY A 105 18.30 -15.46 -3.29
N ARG A 106 19.64 -15.40 -3.42
CA ARG A 106 20.29 -14.14 -3.80
C ARG A 106 19.81 -13.78 -5.21
N GLN A 107 19.31 -12.56 -5.36
CA GLN A 107 19.20 -11.93 -6.66
C GLN A 107 20.65 -11.71 -7.12
N THR A 108 21.18 -12.68 -7.85
CA THR A 108 22.35 -12.49 -8.69
C THR A 108 21.82 -11.85 -9.96
N ASP A 109 22.26 -10.63 -10.23
CA ASP A 109 22.01 -9.95 -11.50
C ASP A 109 22.55 -10.76 -12.69
#